data_AF-A0A529Y508-F1
#
_entry.id   AF-A0A529Y508-F1
#
_cell.length_a   1.000
_cell.length_b   1.000
_cell.length_c   1.000
_cell.angle_alpha   90.00
_cell.angle_beta   90.00
_cell.angle_gamma   90.00
#
_symmetry.space_group_name_H-M   'P 1'
#
loop_
_entity.id
_entity.type
_entity.pdbx_description
1 polymer ?
#
loop_
_entity_poly.entity_id
_entity_poly.type
_entity_poly.pdbx_seq_one_letter_code
_entity_poly.pdbx_strand_id
1 'polypeptide(L)'
;MILKAELHCHIEGAAAPELVVSQARKYGKDPSPYIQNGSFVWHDFTSFLAAYDFASDLFRTEDDYARLADYYLTSLARDGAIYSEVFTSPDHAVKAGLSPKAYTDALGEGMARAKAKTGIEGRMIVTGVRHVGVEAIEQAARFAARCGHPLVTGFGVAGDERIGDFEDYVRAFEIAREAGLGITIHAGELMGWESVQAALDHIRPSRIGHGVRAI
;
A
#
# COMPACT_ATOMS: atom_id res chain seq x y z
N MET A 1 -2.58 -9.61 26.39
CA MET A 1 -2.46 -8.72 25.21
C MET A 1 -2.99 -9.51 24.03
N ILE A 2 -3.90 -8.95 23.22
CA ILE A 2 -4.46 -9.65 22.05
C ILE A 2 -3.43 -9.60 20.93
N LEU A 3 -3.10 -10.75 20.34
CA LEU A 3 -2.24 -10.82 19.16
C LEU A 3 -3.00 -10.32 17.94
N LYS A 4 -2.39 -9.44 17.15
CA LYS A 4 -3.03 -8.79 16.00
C LYS A 4 -2.33 -9.13 14.69
N ALA A 5 -3.12 -9.17 13.62
CA ALA A 5 -2.65 -9.17 12.24
C ALA A 5 -3.28 -7.99 11.50
N GLU A 6 -2.49 -7.26 10.73
CA GLU A 6 -2.98 -6.17 9.88
C GLU A 6 -2.93 -6.61 8.42
N LEU A 7 -4.05 -6.50 7.70
CA LEU A 7 -4.18 -7.09 6.36
C LEU A 7 -4.53 -6.07 5.27
N HIS A 8 -4.55 -4.79 5.64
CA HIS A 8 -4.96 -3.69 4.80
C HIS A 8 -4.27 -2.40 5.25
N CYS A 9 -3.10 -2.12 4.67
CA CYS A 9 -2.35 -0.90 4.96
C CYS A 9 -1.52 -0.47 3.75
N HIS A 10 -1.62 0.80 3.34
CA HIS A 10 -0.77 1.38 2.29
C HIS A 10 0.49 1.92 2.94
N ILE A 11 1.66 1.42 2.53
CA ILE A 11 2.91 1.64 3.29
C ILE A 11 3.30 3.12 3.39
N GLU A 12 3.09 3.91 2.33
CA GLU A 12 3.36 5.35 2.34
C GLU A 12 2.41 6.10 3.27
N GLY A 13 1.13 5.71 3.29
CA GLY A 13 0.11 6.23 4.21
C GLY A 13 0.33 5.81 5.68
N ALA A 14 1.20 4.83 5.91
CA ALA A 14 1.54 4.33 7.23
C ALA A 14 2.69 5.12 7.90
N ALA A 15 3.26 6.10 7.20
CA ALA A 15 4.35 6.91 7.71
C ALA A 15 3.91 7.74 8.93
N ALA A 16 4.49 7.44 10.09
CA ALA A 16 4.20 8.18 11.32
C ALA A 16 4.57 9.67 11.19
N PRO A 17 3.83 10.59 11.84
CA PRO A 17 4.09 12.04 11.75
C PRO A 17 5.55 12.43 12.02
N GLU A 18 6.21 11.83 13.00
CA GLU A 18 7.60 12.09 13.33
C GLU A 18 8.58 11.63 12.25
N LEU A 19 8.27 10.52 11.56
CA LEU A 19 9.06 10.04 10.43
C LEU A 19 8.93 11.03 9.26
N VAL A 20 7.71 11.46 8.96
CA VAL A 20 7.41 12.47 7.93
C VAL A 20 8.11 13.79 8.22
N VAL A 21 8.05 14.29 9.46
CA VAL A 21 8.78 15.51 9.87
C VAL A 21 10.29 15.33 9.68
N SER A 22 10.85 14.16 10.01
CA SER A 22 12.28 13.90 9.81
C SER A 22 12.68 13.87 8.33
N GLN A 23 11.84 13.30 7.46
CA GLN A 23 12.08 13.27 6.01
C GLN A 23 11.87 14.64 5.36
N ALA A 24 10.88 15.41 5.83
CA ALA A 24 10.66 16.78 5.39
C ALA A 24 11.91 17.65 5.65
N ARG A 25 12.54 17.50 6.82
CA ARG A 25 13.84 18.15 7.10
C ARG A 25 14.95 17.70 6.15
N LYS A 26 15.07 16.39 5.89
CA LYS A 26 16.06 15.83 4.93
C LYS A 26 15.92 16.47 3.53
N TYR A 27 14.69 16.71 3.08
CA TYR A 27 14.38 17.21 1.73
C TYR A 27 14.03 18.69 1.66
N GLY A 28 14.21 19.46 2.74
CA GLY A 28 13.91 20.90 2.76
C GLY A 28 12.44 21.23 2.48
N LYS A 29 11.51 20.41 2.97
CA LYS A 29 10.05 20.60 2.84
C LYS A 29 9.46 21.05 4.18
N ASP A 30 8.38 21.83 4.12
CA ASP A 30 7.64 22.29 5.29
C ASP A 30 6.43 21.36 5.58
N PRO A 31 6.41 20.62 6.69
CA PRO A 31 5.29 19.77 7.07
C PRO A 31 4.17 20.52 7.82
N SER A 32 4.35 21.80 8.18
CA SER A 32 3.40 22.54 9.03
C SER A 32 1.96 22.64 8.50
N PRO A 33 1.68 22.63 7.18
CA PRO A 33 0.31 22.61 6.69
C PRO A 33 -0.42 21.29 6.98
N TYR A 34 0.32 20.19 7.08
CA TYR A 34 -0.24 18.83 7.16
C TYR A 34 -0.06 18.17 8.52
N ILE A 35 0.90 18.63 9.33
CA ILE A 35 1.20 18.07 10.66
C ILE A 35 1.21 19.20 11.69
N GLN A 36 0.32 19.09 12.67
CA GLN A 36 0.21 20.01 13.81
C GLN A 36 0.15 19.21 15.11
N ASN A 37 0.89 19.65 16.14
CA ASN A 37 0.94 18.99 17.44
C ASN A 37 1.24 17.48 17.38
N GLY A 38 2.08 17.06 16.41
CA GLY A 38 2.47 15.66 16.23
C GLY A 38 1.42 14.77 15.59
N SER A 39 0.34 15.33 15.04
CA SER A 39 -0.69 14.58 14.31
C SER A 39 -0.90 15.18 12.93
N PHE A 40 -1.29 14.34 11.97
CA PHE A 40 -1.76 14.83 10.69
C PHE A 40 -3.10 15.58 10.86
N VAL A 41 -3.32 16.59 10.02
CA VAL A 41 -4.55 17.39 10.02
C VAL A 41 -5.18 17.43 8.63
N TRP A 42 -6.48 17.14 8.57
CA TRP A 42 -7.33 17.24 7.38
C TRP A 42 -8.80 17.41 7.82
N HIS A 43 -9.67 17.84 6.90
CA HIS A 43 -11.09 18.10 7.19
C HIS A 43 -12.08 17.41 6.23
N ASP A 44 -11.58 16.81 5.16
CA ASP A 44 -12.34 16.04 4.18
C ASP A 44 -11.40 15.08 3.43
N PHE A 45 -11.96 14.29 2.52
CA PHE A 45 -11.18 13.33 1.74
C PHE A 45 -10.13 13.99 0.85
N THR A 46 -10.44 15.15 0.28
CA THR A 46 -9.51 15.90 -0.59
C THR A 46 -8.29 16.40 0.19
N SER A 47 -8.51 16.98 1.37
CA SER A 47 -7.43 17.45 2.25
C SER A 47 -6.65 16.29 2.88
N PHE A 48 -7.29 15.15 3.12
CA PHE A 48 -6.60 13.90 3.47
C PHE A 48 -5.64 13.46 2.37
N LEU A 49 -6.09 13.41 1.10
CA LEU A 49 -5.22 13.05 -0.02
C LEU A 49 -4.03 14.01 -0.16
N ALA A 50 -4.23 15.31 0.04
CA ALA A 50 -3.13 16.27 0.02
C ALA A 50 -2.08 15.98 1.11
N ALA A 51 -2.51 15.59 2.31
CA ALA A 51 -1.60 15.18 3.39
C ALA A 51 -0.89 13.86 3.08
N TYR A 52 -1.62 12.89 2.50
CA TYR A 52 -1.06 11.61 2.03
C TYR A 52 0.01 11.82 0.97
N ASP A 53 -0.29 12.64 -0.05
CA ASP A 53 0.63 12.92 -1.16
C ASP A 53 1.89 13.63 -0.65
N PHE A 54 1.72 14.61 0.25
CA PHE A 54 2.85 15.27 0.90
C PHE A 54 3.76 14.28 1.64
N ALA A 55 3.17 13.37 2.43
CA ALA A 55 3.94 12.37 3.16
C ALA A 55 4.65 11.39 2.21
N SER A 56 3.94 10.90 1.20
CA SER A 56 4.44 9.92 0.24
C SER A 56 5.60 10.48 -0.60
N ASP A 57 5.54 11.74 -1.01
CA ASP A 57 6.56 12.41 -1.83
C ASP A 57 7.91 12.67 -1.09
N LEU A 58 7.97 12.33 0.19
CA LEU A 58 9.17 12.43 1.03
C LEU A 58 10.00 11.15 1.08
N PHE A 59 9.55 10.07 0.43
CA PHE A 59 10.31 8.82 0.29
C PHE A 59 10.79 8.70 -1.16
N ARG A 60 12.10 8.84 -1.38
CA ARG A 60 12.68 9.03 -2.72
C ARG A 60 13.81 8.07 -3.04
N THR A 61 14.50 7.55 -2.03
CA THR A 61 15.62 6.62 -2.21
C THR A 61 15.30 5.26 -1.62
N GLU A 62 16.05 4.22 -2.02
CA GLU A 62 15.96 2.88 -1.41
C GLU A 62 16.10 2.95 0.12
N ASP A 63 17.03 3.75 0.64
CA ASP A 63 17.19 3.95 2.09
C ASP A 63 15.95 4.56 2.77
N ASP A 64 15.19 5.42 2.08
CA ASP A 64 13.97 6.01 2.65
C ASP A 64 12.88 4.95 2.81
N TYR A 65 12.71 4.09 1.80
CA TYR A 65 11.71 3.02 1.81
C TYR A 65 12.09 1.89 2.78
N ALA A 66 13.38 1.53 2.87
CA ALA A 66 13.86 0.61 3.89
C ALA A 66 13.60 1.16 5.30
N ARG A 67 13.86 2.47 5.50
CA ARG A 67 13.58 3.14 6.77
C ARG A 67 12.08 3.20 7.07
N LEU A 68 11.23 3.45 6.09
CA LEU A 68 9.77 3.46 6.23
C LEU A 68 9.24 2.11 6.70
N ALA A 69 9.57 1.03 6.00
CA ALA A 69 9.11 -0.32 6.34
C ALA A 69 9.61 -0.77 7.72
N ASP A 70 10.88 -0.52 8.03
CA ASP A 70 11.46 -0.83 9.34
C ASP A 70 10.75 -0.07 10.48
N TYR A 71 10.59 1.24 10.30
CA TYR A 71 9.93 2.11 11.29
C TYR A 71 8.49 1.68 11.54
N TYR A 72 7.73 1.49 10.45
CA TYR A 72 6.32 1.13 10.51
C TYR A 72 6.11 -0.21 11.22
N LEU A 73 6.76 -1.28 10.75
CA LEU A 73 6.56 -2.63 11.30
C LEU A 73 7.12 -2.77 12.71
N THR A 74 8.21 -2.06 13.05
CA THR A 74 8.71 -2.02 14.42
C THR A 74 7.69 -1.36 15.36
N SER A 75 7.02 -0.29 14.91
CA SER A 75 6.00 0.40 15.68
C SER A 75 4.74 -0.46 15.83
N LEU A 76 4.28 -1.07 14.74
CA LEU A 76 3.12 -1.96 14.73
C LEU A 76 3.32 -3.18 15.67
N ALA A 77 4.55 -3.71 15.73
CA ALA A 77 4.91 -4.77 16.66
C ALA A 77 4.85 -4.33 18.14
N ARG A 78 5.25 -3.09 18.46
CA ARG A 78 5.13 -2.53 19.82
C ARG A 78 3.68 -2.45 20.27
N ASP A 79 2.76 -2.26 19.34
CA ASP A 79 1.33 -2.27 19.61
C ASP A 79 0.76 -3.69 19.73
N GLY A 80 1.56 -4.75 19.54
CA GLY A 80 1.16 -6.15 19.71
C GLY A 80 0.74 -6.87 18.43
N ALA A 81 1.04 -6.31 17.25
CA ALA A 81 0.89 -7.05 16.01
C ALA A 81 2.04 -8.05 15.80
N ILE A 82 1.69 -9.23 15.28
CA ILE A 82 2.64 -10.28 14.94
C ILE A 82 2.79 -10.46 13.42
N TYR A 83 1.88 -9.87 12.64
CA TYR A 83 1.82 -10.02 11.20
C TYR A 83 1.26 -8.77 10.52
N SER A 84 1.81 -8.39 9.35
CA SER A 84 1.25 -7.34 8.50
C SER A 84 1.38 -7.67 7.01
N GLU A 85 0.32 -7.40 6.23
CA GLU A 85 0.36 -7.35 4.76
C GLU A 85 0.21 -5.90 4.30
N VAL A 86 1.27 -5.35 3.71
CA VAL A 86 1.31 -3.97 3.24
C VAL A 86 1.12 -3.90 1.74
N PHE A 87 0.30 -2.95 1.30
CA PHE A 87 0.13 -2.59 -0.11
C PHE A 87 1.32 -1.76 -0.57
N THR A 88 1.86 -2.11 -1.72
CA THR A 88 3.01 -1.45 -2.33
C THR A 88 2.67 -1.11 -3.78
N SER A 89 3.03 0.08 -4.24
CA SER A 89 2.64 0.57 -5.57
C SER A 89 3.87 0.78 -6.47
N PRO A 90 4.02 0.00 -7.55
CA PRO A 90 5.06 0.24 -8.56
C PRO A 90 5.02 1.66 -9.15
N ASP A 91 3.82 2.26 -9.25
CA ASP A 91 3.65 3.62 -9.76
C ASP A 91 4.27 4.67 -8.83
N HIS A 92 4.19 4.46 -7.50
CA HIS A 92 4.91 5.29 -6.52
C HIS A 92 6.43 5.19 -6.69
N ALA A 93 6.95 3.98 -6.94
CA ALA A 93 8.37 3.80 -7.20
C ALA A 93 8.82 4.62 -8.42
N VAL A 94 8.07 4.52 -9.53
CA VAL A 94 8.35 5.26 -10.77
C VAL A 94 8.26 6.78 -10.54
N LYS A 95 7.24 7.26 -9.82
CA LYS A 95 7.10 8.69 -9.45
C LYS A 95 8.29 9.18 -8.62
N ALA A 96 8.83 8.35 -7.74
CA ALA A 96 10.01 8.64 -6.93
C ALA A 96 11.34 8.56 -7.71
N GLY A 97 11.32 8.10 -8.97
CA GLY A 97 12.52 7.90 -9.79
C GLY A 97 13.23 6.56 -9.55
N LEU A 98 12.58 5.62 -8.88
CA LEU A 98 13.08 4.27 -8.63
C LEU A 98 12.47 3.26 -9.61
N SER A 99 13.19 2.18 -9.87
CA SER A 99 12.57 1.02 -10.49
C SER A 99 11.63 0.32 -9.48
N PRO A 100 10.52 -0.30 -9.92
CA PRO A 100 9.66 -1.10 -9.05
C PRO A 100 10.42 -2.18 -8.26
N LYS A 101 11.47 -2.75 -8.86
CA LYS A 101 12.34 -3.73 -8.20
C LYS A 101 13.15 -3.11 -7.07
N ALA A 102 13.83 -1.99 -7.31
CA ALA A 102 14.63 -1.31 -6.28
C ALA A 102 13.76 -0.90 -5.08
N TYR A 103 12.57 -0.35 -5.34
CA TYR A 103 11.58 -0.03 -4.31
C TYR A 103 11.13 -1.28 -3.51
N THR A 104 10.82 -2.38 -4.19
CA THR A 104 10.37 -3.62 -3.54
C THR A 104 11.48 -4.25 -2.69
N ASP A 105 12.70 -4.30 -3.21
CA ASP A 105 13.86 -4.82 -2.50
C ASP A 105 14.18 -3.96 -1.27
N ALA A 106 14.10 -2.63 -1.39
CA ALA A 106 14.29 -1.69 -0.29
C ALA A 106 13.27 -1.87 0.84
N LEU A 107 11.98 -1.97 0.50
CA LEU A 107 10.94 -2.30 1.48
C LEU A 107 11.24 -3.65 2.14
N GLY A 108 11.62 -4.66 1.36
CA GLY A 108 12.02 -5.98 1.85
C GLY A 108 13.18 -5.92 2.87
N GLU A 109 14.18 -5.07 2.62
CA GLU A 109 15.27 -4.82 3.57
C GLU A 109 14.75 -4.24 4.89
N GLY A 110 13.88 -3.22 4.81
CA GLY A 110 13.24 -2.64 5.99
C GLY A 110 12.41 -3.64 6.79
N MET A 111 11.64 -4.48 6.10
CA MET A 111 10.85 -5.56 6.71
C MET A 111 11.74 -6.59 7.40
N ALA A 112 12.89 -6.93 6.81
CA ALA A 112 13.86 -7.83 7.42
C ALA A 112 14.48 -7.24 8.69
N ARG A 113 14.78 -5.93 8.70
CA ARG A 113 15.27 -5.21 9.89
C ARG A 113 14.23 -5.22 11.02
N ALA A 114 12.96 -4.94 10.71
CA ALA A 114 11.88 -4.99 11.70
C ALA A 114 11.71 -6.40 12.28
N LYS A 115 11.67 -7.42 11.42
CA LYS A 115 11.59 -8.83 11.82
C LYS A 115 12.73 -9.22 12.76
N ALA A 116 13.96 -8.82 12.46
CA ALA A 116 15.11 -9.12 13.32
C ALA A 116 15.00 -8.47 14.71
N LYS A 117 14.37 -7.31 14.83
CA LYS A 117 14.21 -6.58 16.10
C LYS A 117 13.03 -7.09 16.94
N THR A 118 11.94 -7.51 16.29
CA THR A 118 10.65 -7.69 16.97
C THR A 118 10.00 -9.05 16.74
N GLY A 119 10.43 -9.80 15.73
CA GLY A 119 9.81 -11.05 15.29
C GLY A 119 8.55 -10.87 14.43
N ILE A 120 8.13 -9.64 14.12
CA ILE A 120 6.96 -9.40 13.25
C ILE A 120 7.21 -9.98 11.85
N GLU A 121 6.21 -10.69 11.32
CA GLU A 121 6.22 -11.19 9.96
C GLU A 121 5.51 -10.20 9.02
N GLY A 122 6.15 -9.85 7.91
CA GLY A 122 5.56 -8.95 6.92
C GLY A 122 5.41 -9.60 5.55
N ARG A 123 4.38 -9.23 4.79
CA ARG A 123 4.25 -9.52 3.35
C ARG A 123 3.88 -8.26 2.56
N MET A 124 4.22 -8.27 1.28
CA MET A 124 3.87 -7.23 0.33
C MET A 124 2.80 -7.72 -0.64
N ILE A 125 1.87 -6.81 -0.92
CA ILE A 125 0.84 -6.96 -1.93
C ILE A 125 1.05 -5.85 -2.94
N VAL A 126 1.46 -6.22 -4.15
CA VAL A 126 1.63 -5.26 -5.22
C VAL A 126 0.25 -4.76 -5.64
N THR A 127 0.07 -3.45 -5.67
CA THR A 127 -1.23 -2.82 -5.89
C THR A 127 -1.18 -1.91 -7.11
N GLY A 128 -2.05 -2.19 -8.08
CA GLY A 128 -2.33 -1.28 -9.18
C GLY A 128 -3.27 -0.14 -8.77
N VAL A 129 -3.11 1.04 -9.37
CA VAL A 129 -3.87 2.24 -9.03
C VAL A 129 -4.90 2.57 -10.12
N ARG A 130 -6.20 2.53 -9.78
CA ARG A 130 -7.35 2.73 -10.70
C ARG A 130 -7.20 3.93 -11.63
N HIS A 131 -6.85 5.08 -11.06
CA HIS A 131 -6.77 6.35 -11.78
C HIS A 131 -5.46 6.57 -12.55
N VAL A 132 -4.48 5.65 -12.45
CA VAL A 132 -3.31 5.65 -13.34
C VAL A 132 -3.66 4.96 -14.67
N GLY A 133 -4.54 3.96 -14.64
CA GLY A 133 -5.12 3.34 -15.83
C GLY A 133 -4.96 1.81 -15.86
N VAL A 134 -5.75 1.18 -16.74
CA VAL A 134 -5.83 -0.29 -16.88
C VAL A 134 -4.47 -0.88 -17.28
N GLU A 135 -3.75 -0.21 -18.17
CA GLU A 135 -2.43 -0.65 -18.63
C GLU A 135 -1.40 -0.65 -17.49
N ALA A 136 -1.45 0.35 -16.61
CA ALA A 136 -0.56 0.43 -15.44
C ALA A 136 -0.88 -0.68 -14.42
N ILE A 137 -2.18 -0.97 -14.20
CA ILE A 137 -2.62 -2.06 -13.34
C ILE A 137 -2.13 -3.42 -13.87
N GLU A 138 -2.25 -3.66 -15.17
CA GLU A 138 -1.74 -4.90 -15.77
C GLU A 138 -0.21 -4.99 -15.65
N GLN A 139 0.52 -3.88 -15.84
CA GLN A 139 1.96 -3.81 -15.63
C GLN A 139 2.35 -4.12 -14.17
N ALA A 140 1.59 -3.64 -13.20
CA ALA A 140 1.79 -3.95 -11.79
C ALA A 140 1.59 -5.44 -11.50
N ALA A 141 0.54 -6.07 -12.04
CA ALA A 141 0.33 -7.52 -11.91
C ALA A 141 1.48 -8.33 -12.54
N ARG A 142 1.91 -7.92 -13.73
CA ARG A 142 3.05 -8.51 -14.44
C ARG A 142 4.36 -8.37 -13.66
N PHE A 143 4.56 -7.25 -12.97
CA PHE A 143 5.68 -7.05 -12.07
C PHE A 143 5.59 -8.00 -10.87
N ALA A 144 4.45 -8.04 -10.18
CA ALA A 144 4.23 -8.92 -9.03
C ALA A 144 4.51 -10.39 -9.37
N ALA A 145 4.06 -10.85 -10.53
CA ALA A 145 4.25 -12.20 -11.02
C ALA A 145 5.72 -12.56 -11.32
N ARG A 146 6.58 -11.57 -11.63
CA ARG A 146 7.94 -11.80 -12.12
C ARG A 146 9.05 -11.25 -11.21
N CYS A 147 8.73 -10.44 -10.21
CA CYS A 147 9.74 -9.77 -9.39
C CYS A 147 10.60 -10.74 -8.57
N GLY A 148 10.09 -11.94 -8.28
CA GLY A 148 10.82 -13.01 -7.59
C GLY A 148 11.15 -12.72 -6.13
N HIS A 149 10.70 -11.59 -5.58
CA HIS A 149 10.94 -11.23 -4.19
C HIS A 149 10.07 -12.08 -3.25
N PRO A 150 10.65 -12.80 -2.27
CA PRO A 150 9.93 -13.81 -1.48
C PRO A 150 8.84 -13.25 -0.56
N LEU A 151 8.88 -11.94 -0.27
CA LEU A 151 7.84 -11.28 0.53
C LEU A 151 6.65 -10.80 -0.31
N VAL A 152 6.74 -10.78 -1.65
CA VAL A 152 5.60 -10.46 -2.52
C VAL A 152 4.72 -11.70 -2.62
N THR A 153 3.52 -11.62 -2.04
CA THR A 153 2.62 -12.78 -1.93
C THR A 153 1.20 -12.49 -2.38
N GLY A 154 0.91 -11.24 -2.76
CA GLY A 154 -0.41 -10.87 -3.25
C GLY A 154 -0.38 -9.80 -4.32
N PHE A 155 -1.53 -9.67 -4.96
CA PHE A 155 -1.85 -8.59 -5.87
C PHE A 155 -3.22 -7.99 -5.52
N GLY A 156 -3.36 -6.69 -5.74
CA GLY A 156 -4.63 -6.00 -5.61
C GLY A 156 -4.75 -4.74 -6.44
N VAL A 157 -5.91 -4.08 -6.33
CA VAL A 157 -6.20 -2.80 -6.95
C VAL A 157 -6.81 -1.86 -5.91
N ALA A 158 -6.37 -0.60 -5.93
CA ALA A 158 -6.80 0.48 -5.04
C ALA A 158 -6.85 1.83 -5.78
N GLY A 159 -6.99 2.93 -5.06
CA GLY A 159 -7.21 4.26 -5.61
C GLY A 159 -8.71 4.61 -5.71
N ASP A 160 -9.04 5.72 -6.37
CA ASP A 160 -10.42 6.19 -6.50
C ASP A 160 -11.34 5.12 -7.09
N GLU A 161 -12.23 4.58 -6.25
CA GLU A 161 -13.14 3.49 -6.57
C GLU A 161 -14.12 3.84 -7.69
N ARG A 162 -14.37 5.13 -7.95
CA ARG A 162 -15.27 5.62 -9.00
C ARG A 162 -14.66 5.52 -10.40
N ILE A 163 -13.37 5.21 -10.50
CA ILE A 163 -12.65 5.14 -11.77
C ILE A 163 -12.45 3.68 -12.18
N GLY A 164 -12.89 3.39 -13.42
CA GLY A 164 -12.78 2.10 -14.09
C GLY A 164 -13.72 1.02 -13.55
N ASP A 165 -13.93 0.00 -14.36
CA ASP A 165 -14.81 -1.12 -14.03
C ASP A 165 -13.98 -2.36 -13.67
N PHE A 166 -14.49 -3.21 -12.77
CA PHE A 166 -13.75 -4.41 -12.35
C PHE A 166 -13.48 -5.37 -13.51
N GLU A 167 -14.31 -5.37 -14.54
CA GLU A 167 -14.14 -6.13 -15.79
C GLU A 167 -12.81 -5.80 -16.48
N ASP A 168 -12.41 -4.53 -16.48
CA ASP A 168 -11.17 -4.07 -17.10
C ASP A 168 -9.93 -4.65 -16.40
N TYR A 169 -10.05 -5.02 -15.13
CA TYR A 169 -8.94 -5.51 -14.31
C TYR A 169 -8.82 -7.03 -14.31
N VAL A 170 -9.79 -7.76 -14.88
CA VAL A 170 -9.82 -9.24 -14.87
C VAL A 170 -8.50 -9.81 -15.35
N ARG A 171 -7.93 -9.27 -16.44
CA ARG A 171 -6.66 -9.75 -16.99
C ARG A 171 -5.50 -9.61 -16.01
N ALA A 172 -5.41 -8.50 -15.29
CA ALA A 172 -4.37 -8.29 -14.28
C ALA A 172 -4.49 -9.32 -13.14
N PHE A 173 -5.73 -9.58 -12.69
CA PHE A 173 -5.98 -10.57 -11.63
C PHE A 173 -5.74 -12.01 -12.08
N GLU A 174 -5.98 -12.36 -13.35
CA GLU A 174 -5.60 -13.65 -13.92
C GLU A 174 -4.08 -13.86 -13.90
N ILE A 175 -3.31 -12.87 -14.34
CA ILE A 175 -1.83 -12.92 -14.31
C ILE A 175 -1.33 -13.18 -12.89
N ALA A 176 -1.91 -12.50 -11.89
CA ALA A 176 -1.55 -12.71 -10.49
C ALA A 176 -1.90 -14.11 -9.99
N ARG A 177 -3.07 -14.66 -10.38
CA ARG A 177 -3.48 -16.03 -10.03
C ARG A 177 -2.61 -17.09 -10.65
N GLU A 178 -2.27 -16.94 -11.93
CA GLU A 178 -1.36 -17.84 -12.65
C GLU A 178 0.02 -17.88 -11.99
N ALA A 179 0.45 -16.77 -11.39
CA ALA A 179 1.67 -16.69 -10.59
C ALA A 179 1.54 -17.20 -9.14
N GLY A 180 0.35 -17.66 -8.73
CA GLY A 180 0.10 -18.18 -7.38
C GLY A 180 -0.03 -17.09 -6.30
N LEU A 181 -0.27 -15.84 -6.67
CA LEU A 181 -0.44 -14.73 -5.72
C LEU A 181 -1.84 -14.73 -5.10
N GLY A 182 -1.91 -14.36 -3.82
CA GLY A 182 -3.18 -14.06 -3.14
C GLY A 182 -3.85 -12.82 -3.72
N ILE A 183 -5.19 -12.80 -3.71
CA ILE A 183 -5.97 -11.74 -4.36
C ILE A 183 -6.81 -10.98 -3.34
N THR A 184 -6.65 -9.66 -3.32
CA THR A 184 -7.44 -8.72 -2.52
C THR A 184 -7.76 -7.49 -3.34
N ILE A 185 -8.88 -6.82 -3.08
CA ILE A 185 -9.29 -5.63 -3.84
C ILE A 185 -10.12 -4.67 -2.98
N HIS A 186 -9.95 -3.37 -3.17
CA HIS A 186 -10.79 -2.37 -2.52
C HIS A 186 -12.16 -2.34 -3.21
N ALA A 187 -13.24 -2.43 -2.42
CA ALA A 187 -14.61 -2.27 -2.89
C ALA A 187 -15.53 -1.86 -1.73
N GLY A 188 -16.58 -1.08 -2.01
CA GLY A 188 -17.53 -0.58 -1.03
C GLY A 188 -16.98 0.48 -0.08
N GLU A 189 -15.97 1.25 -0.49
CA GLU A 189 -15.40 2.35 0.30
C GLU A 189 -16.16 3.66 0.01
N LEU A 190 -16.18 4.05 -1.27
CA LEU A 190 -16.86 5.21 -1.81
C LEU A 190 -18.14 4.81 -2.55
N MET A 191 -18.15 3.65 -3.19
CA MET A 191 -19.29 3.13 -3.95
C MET A 191 -20.16 2.19 -3.10
N GLY A 192 -21.36 1.85 -3.58
CA GLY A 192 -22.34 1.02 -2.88
C GLY A 192 -22.07 -0.48 -2.96
N TRP A 193 -23.08 -1.26 -2.57
CA TRP A 193 -23.06 -2.72 -2.57
C TRP A 193 -22.81 -3.29 -3.97
N GLU A 194 -23.20 -2.55 -5.03
CA GLU A 194 -22.98 -2.90 -6.43
C GLU A 194 -21.48 -3.06 -6.74
N SER A 195 -20.63 -2.22 -6.13
CA SER A 195 -19.17 -2.32 -6.30
C SER A 195 -18.62 -3.58 -5.63
N VAL A 196 -19.11 -3.90 -4.42
CA VAL A 196 -18.74 -5.13 -3.72
C VAL A 196 -19.19 -6.36 -4.52
N GLN A 197 -20.42 -6.34 -5.06
CA GLN A 197 -20.93 -7.40 -5.91
C GLN A 197 -20.07 -7.58 -7.16
N ALA A 198 -19.77 -6.51 -7.89
CA ALA A 198 -18.95 -6.58 -9.10
C ALA A 198 -17.53 -7.10 -8.80
N ALA A 199 -16.93 -6.69 -7.67
CA ALA A 199 -15.65 -7.25 -7.23
C ALA A 199 -15.73 -8.77 -7.00
N LEU A 200 -16.81 -9.26 -6.39
CA LEU A 200 -17.01 -10.69 -6.15
C LEU A 200 -17.25 -11.45 -7.46
N ASP A 201 -18.08 -10.93 -8.35
CA ASP A 201 -18.48 -11.60 -9.60
C ASP A 201 -17.34 -11.67 -10.62
N HIS A 202 -16.65 -10.55 -10.85
CA HIS A 202 -15.59 -10.47 -11.86
C HIS A 202 -14.23 -10.88 -11.31
N ILE A 203 -13.88 -10.36 -10.12
CA ILE A 203 -12.53 -10.56 -9.59
C ILE A 203 -12.46 -11.82 -8.76
N ARG A 204 -13.46 -12.20 -7.96
CA ARG A 204 -13.42 -13.37 -7.04
C ARG A 204 -12.22 -13.32 -6.06
N PRO A 205 -12.05 -12.24 -5.29
CA PRO A 205 -10.91 -12.08 -4.39
C PRO A 205 -11.02 -12.99 -3.16
N SER A 206 -9.90 -13.26 -2.48
CA SER A 206 -9.90 -13.98 -1.20
C SER A 206 -10.42 -13.11 -0.05
N ARG A 207 -10.35 -11.78 -0.20
CA ARG A 207 -10.89 -10.79 0.75
C ARG A 207 -11.19 -9.45 0.08
N ILE A 208 -12.11 -8.70 0.65
CA ILE A 208 -12.46 -7.34 0.26
C ILE A 208 -11.80 -6.35 1.21
N GLY A 209 -11.17 -5.31 0.67
CA GLY A 209 -10.75 -4.13 1.42
C GLY A 209 -11.91 -3.15 1.57
N HIS A 210 -12.06 -2.56 2.76
CA HIS A 210 -13.20 -1.74 3.19
C HIS A 210 -14.52 -2.51 3.34
N GLY A 211 -15.31 -2.67 2.27
CA GLY A 211 -16.62 -3.33 2.32
C GLY A 211 -17.65 -2.65 3.23
N VAL A 212 -17.44 -1.40 3.64
CA VAL A 212 -18.28 -0.69 4.61
C VAL A 212 -19.67 -0.34 4.07
N ARG A 213 -19.86 -0.37 2.76
CA ARG A 213 -21.12 -0.13 2.03
C ARG A 213 -21.65 -1.38 1.34
N ALA A 214 -21.44 -2.57 1.91
CA ALA A 214 -21.85 -3.84 1.30
C ALA A 214 -23.37 -4.12 1.35
N ILE A 215 -24.16 -3.31 2.07
CA ILE A 215 -25.61 -3.45 2.25
C ILE A 215 -26.26 -2.07 2.14
#